data_AF-A0A354PGP2-F1
#
_entry.id   AF-A0A354PGP2-F1
#
_cell.length_a   1.000
_cell.length_b   1.000
_cell.length_c   1.000
_cell.angle_alpha   90.00
_cell.angle_beta   90.00
_cell.angle_gamma   90.00
#
_symmetry.space_group_name_H-M   'P 1'
#
loop_
_entity.id
_entity.type
_entity.pdbx_description
1 polymer ?
#
loop_
_entity_poly.entity_id
_entity_poly.type
_entity_poly.pdbx_seq_one_letter_code
_entity_poly.pdbx_strand_id
1 'polypeptide(L)'
;LWCGLAESSDQRVAMKRLRSDANDCLKRIGYCFQRQPYDHVLREKELEKAAIEGVCDYIARNPERKGLVPIDGYAEYPHTSCLLPGYPQIRLFEATSWDTIWRTISYLKRTQCFRIPDPKRTT
;
A
#
# COMPACT_ATOMS: atom_id res chain seq x y z
N LEU A 1 -2.06 3.17 -1.66
CA LEU A 1 -0.92 3.99 -1.23
C LEU A 1 0.37 3.27 -1.59
N TRP A 2 1.35 3.95 -2.17
CA TRP A 2 2.67 3.38 -2.45
C TRP A 2 3.67 3.86 -1.40
N CYS A 3 4.53 2.97 -0.92
CA CYS A 3 5.57 3.28 0.05
C CYS A 3 6.92 2.83 -0.52
N GLY A 4 7.87 3.77 -0.66
CA GLY A 4 9.26 3.44 -0.97
C GLY A 4 9.93 2.80 0.24
N LEU A 5 10.47 1.59 0.07
CA LEU A 5 11.10 0.81 1.14
C LEU A 5 12.64 0.80 1.07
N ALA A 6 13.22 1.32 0.00
CA ALA A 6 14.66 1.50 -0.17
C ALA A 6 14.93 2.86 -0.84
N GLU A 7 16.12 3.42 -0.68
CA GLU A 7 16.49 4.71 -1.28
C GLU A 7 16.39 4.70 -2.81
N SER A 8 16.68 3.57 -3.43
CA SER A 8 16.56 3.35 -4.88
C SER A 8 15.12 3.07 -5.35
N SER A 9 14.12 3.13 -4.46
CA SER A 9 12.73 2.88 -4.82
C SER A 9 12.16 4.02 -5.68
N ASP A 10 11.90 3.75 -6.95
CA ASP A 10 11.20 4.66 -7.85
C ASP A 10 9.72 4.23 -8.04
N GLN A 11 8.82 4.96 -7.38
CA GLN A 11 7.38 4.69 -7.45
C GLN A 11 6.77 5.03 -8.83
N ARG A 12 7.38 5.96 -9.59
CA ARG A 12 6.90 6.32 -10.93
C ARG A 12 7.17 5.18 -11.91
N VAL A 13 8.37 4.59 -11.85
CA VAL A 13 8.72 3.41 -12.64
C VAL A 13 7.82 2.23 -12.26
N ALA A 14 7.62 1.99 -10.97
CA ALA A 14 6.74 0.92 -10.49
C ALA A 14 5.28 1.10 -10.98
N MET A 15 4.71 2.30 -10.86
CA MET A 15 3.36 2.61 -11.34
C MET A 15 3.25 2.47 -12.86
N LYS A 16 4.25 2.96 -13.62
CA LYS A 16 4.29 2.80 -15.08
C LYS A 16 4.24 1.32 -15.46
N ARG A 17 5.07 0.49 -14.81
CA ARG A 17 5.13 -0.94 -15.10
C ARG A 17 3.83 -1.65 -14.73
N LEU A 18 3.32 -1.44 -13.52
CA LEU A 18 2.05 -2.01 -13.07
C LEU A 18 0.92 -1.70 -14.06
N ARG A 19 0.80 -0.43 -14.47
CA ARG A 19 -0.27 0.01 -15.38
C ARG A 19 -0.10 -0.57 -16.78
N SER A 20 1.12 -0.74 -17.27
CA SER A 20 1.37 -1.40 -18.56
C SER A 20 0.91 -2.86 -18.50
N ASP A 21 1.45 -3.64 -17.56
CA ASP A 21 1.21 -5.07 -17.45
C ASP A 21 -0.27 -5.37 -17.16
N ALA A 22 -0.89 -4.61 -16.24
CA ALA A 22 -2.30 -4.79 -15.93
C ALA A 22 -3.22 -4.33 -17.07
N ASN A 23 -2.87 -3.28 -17.84
CA ASN A 23 -3.66 -2.91 -19.01
C ASN A 23 -3.66 -3.99 -20.09
N ASP A 24 -2.56 -4.73 -20.26
CA ASP A 24 -2.53 -5.83 -21.22
C ASP A 24 -3.51 -6.95 -20.85
N CYS A 25 -3.70 -7.20 -19.55
CA CYS A 25 -4.75 -8.09 -19.06
C CYS A 25 -6.15 -7.47 -19.19
N LEU A 26 -6.33 -6.23 -18.75
CA LEU A 26 -7.64 -5.54 -18.77
C LEU A 26 -8.20 -5.39 -20.19
N LYS A 27 -7.35 -5.10 -21.18
CA LYS A 27 -7.78 -4.96 -22.57
C LYS A 27 -8.41 -6.24 -23.12
N ARG A 28 -7.95 -7.41 -22.68
CA ARG A 28 -8.50 -8.71 -23.09
C ARG A 28 -9.95 -8.90 -22.66
N ILE A 29 -10.38 -8.19 -21.62
CA ILE A 29 -11.76 -8.19 -21.11
C ILE A 29 -12.51 -6.89 -21.43
N GLY A 30 -11.99 -6.06 -22.35
CA GLY A 30 -12.65 -4.84 -22.81
C GLY A 30 -12.49 -3.61 -21.91
N TYR A 31 -11.59 -3.64 -20.93
CA TYR A 31 -11.34 -2.54 -20.00
C TYR A 31 -9.93 -1.95 -20.16
N CYS A 32 -9.75 -0.71 -19.69
CA CYS A 32 -8.42 -0.11 -19.54
C CYS A 32 -8.44 0.92 -18.41
N PHE A 33 -7.27 1.22 -17.84
CA PHE A 33 -7.14 2.33 -16.92
C PHE A 33 -7.34 3.67 -17.64
N GLN A 34 -7.85 4.68 -16.92
CA GLN A 34 -7.88 6.06 -17.39
C GLN A 34 -6.48 6.54 -17.82
N ARG A 35 -6.37 7.53 -18.71
CA ARG A 35 -5.09 7.97 -19.29
C ARG A 35 -4.04 8.37 -18.24
N GLN A 36 -4.42 9.12 -17.22
CA GLN A 36 -3.53 9.56 -16.14
C GLN A 36 -3.96 8.99 -14.79
N PRO A 37 -3.05 8.38 -14.01
CA PRO A 37 -3.37 8.02 -12.64
C PRO A 37 -3.59 9.29 -11.80
N TYR A 38 -4.45 9.20 -10.78
CA TYR A 38 -4.44 10.19 -9.72
C TYR A 38 -3.12 10.05 -8.94
N ASP A 39 -2.42 11.16 -8.73
CA ASP A 39 -1.16 11.21 -8.00
C ASP A 39 -1.21 12.33 -6.97
N HIS A 40 -0.94 11.97 -5.71
CA HIS A 40 -0.76 12.91 -4.60
C HIS A 40 0.47 12.47 -3.83
N VAL A 41 1.52 13.27 -3.91
CA VAL A 41 2.78 13.01 -3.20
C VAL A 41 2.64 13.54 -1.78
N LEU A 42 2.67 12.62 -0.81
CA LEU A 42 2.62 12.96 0.61
C LEU A 42 3.84 13.79 1.00
N ARG A 43 3.61 14.93 1.66
CA ARG A 43 4.65 15.81 2.21
C ARG A 43 4.98 15.44 3.65
N GLU A 44 6.02 16.04 4.23
CA GLU A 44 6.54 15.70 5.57
C GLU A 44 5.46 15.55 6.65
N LYS A 45 4.51 16.49 6.74
CA LYS A 45 3.40 16.42 7.72
C LYS A 45 2.44 15.26 7.48
N GLU A 46 2.31 14.83 6.23
CA GLU A 46 1.49 13.70 5.81
C GLU A 46 2.24 12.35 5.91
N LEU A 47 3.53 12.39 6.24
CA LEU A 47 4.36 11.20 6.48
C LEU A 47 4.38 10.77 7.96
N GLU A 48 3.73 11.52 8.84
CA GLU A 48 3.48 11.09 10.21
C GLU A 48 2.63 9.81 10.21
N LYS A 49 2.87 8.91 11.17
CA LYS A 49 2.18 7.60 11.23
C LYS A 49 0.66 7.77 11.20
N ALA A 50 0.11 8.61 12.08
CA ALA A 50 -1.33 8.86 12.15
C ALA A 50 -1.89 9.45 10.85
N ALA A 51 -1.13 10.30 10.15
CA ALA A 51 -1.54 10.86 8.87
C ALA A 51 -1.59 9.79 7.77
N ILE A 52 -0.60 8.90 7.71
CA ILE A 52 -0.58 7.76 6.77
C ILE A 52 -1.74 6.80 7.07
N GLU A 53 -1.98 6.49 8.35
CA GLU A 53 -3.11 5.67 8.79
C GLU A 53 -4.44 6.27 8.33
N GLY A 54 -4.63 7.59 8.52
CA GLY A 54 -5.81 8.31 8.04
C GLY A 54 -5.98 8.28 6.51
N VAL A 55 -4.89 8.39 5.74
CA VAL A 55 -4.94 8.24 4.27
C VAL A 55 -5.34 6.81 3.88
N CYS A 56 -4.81 5.80 4.56
CA CYS A 56 -5.18 4.41 4.31
C CYS A 56 -6.64 4.13 4.65
N ASP A 57 -7.14 4.62 5.79
CA ASP A 57 -8.56 4.51 6.17
C ASP A 57 -9.47 5.23 5.15
N TYR A 58 -9.08 6.45 4.75
CA TYR A 58 -9.78 7.18 3.70
C TYR A 58 -9.87 6.33 2.42
N ILE A 59 -8.76 5.76 1.94
CA ILE A 59 -8.75 4.91 0.74
C ILE A 59 -9.64 3.68 0.93
N ALA A 60 -9.55 3.03 2.09
CA ALA A 60 -10.32 1.83 2.43
C ALA A 60 -11.83 2.07 2.40
N ARG A 61 -12.28 3.26 2.82
CA ARG A 61 -13.69 3.69 2.83
C ARG A 61 -14.23 4.16 1.48
N ASN A 62 -13.44 4.13 0.40
CA ASN A 62 -13.94 4.44 -0.95
C ASN A 62 -15.15 3.61 -1.41
N PRO A 63 -15.22 2.29 -1.15
CA PRO A 63 -16.36 1.46 -1.52
C PRO A 63 -17.66 1.92 -0.85
N GLU A 64 -17.61 2.38 0.41
CA GLU A 64 -18.77 2.94 1.14
C GLU A 64 -19.29 4.20 0.44
N ARG A 65 -18.37 5.13 0.13
CA ARG A 65 -18.71 6.39 -0.57
C ARG A 65 -19.24 6.17 -1.97
N LYS A 66 -19.01 4.98 -2.55
CA LYS A 66 -19.54 4.54 -3.85
C LYS A 66 -20.77 3.66 -3.72
N GLY A 67 -21.25 3.38 -2.50
CA GLY A 67 -22.42 2.53 -2.26
C GLY A 67 -22.21 1.06 -2.60
N LEU A 68 -20.96 0.60 -2.68
CA LEU A 68 -20.63 -0.80 -2.98
C LEU A 68 -20.77 -1.72 -1.77
N VAL A 69 -20.67 -1.15 -0.57
CA VAL A 69 -20.82 -1.80 0.73
C VAL A 69 -21.57 -0.86 1.68
N PRO A 70 -22.24 -1.37 2.73
CA PRO A 70 -22.87 -0.53 3.74
C PRO A 70 -21.86 0.33 4.51
N ILE A 71 -22.36 1.32 5.25
CA ILE A 71 -21.56 2.14 6.17
C ILE A 71 -20.90 1.21 7.21
N ASP A 72 -19.60 1.42 7.43
CA ASP A 72 -18.68 0.62 8.23
C ASP A 72 -18.43 -0.82 7.72
N GLY A 73 -18.87 -1.13 6.49
CA GLY A 73 -18.60 -2.40 5.81
C GLY A 73 -17.29 -2.43 5.00
N TYR A 74 -16.49 -1.37 5.02
CA TYR A 74 -15.29 -1.25 4.19
C TYR A 74 -14.25 -2.37 4.38
N ALA A 75 -14.15 -2.93 5.59
CA ALA A 75 -13.21 -3.99 5.92
C ALA A 75 -13.55 -5.34 5.27
N GLU A 76 -14.81 -5.53 4.89
CA GLU A 76 -15.30 -6.74 4.23
C GLU A 76 -15.16 -6.67 2.70
N TYR A 77 -14.80 -5.51 2.15
CA TYR A 77 -14.69 -5.34 0.70
C TYR A 77 -13.54 -6.17 0.12
N PRO A 78 -13.81 -7.16 -0.77
CA PRO A 78 -12.79 -8.14 -1.21
C PRO A 78 -11.59 -7.55 -1.95
N HIS A 79 -11.73 -6.32 -2.45
CA HIS A 79 -10.70 -5.65 -3.24
C HIS A 79 -9.91 -4.60 -2.41
N THR A 80 -9.99 -4.68 -1.08
CA THR A 80 -9.18 -3.87 -0.16
C THR A 80 -8.15 -4.74 0.55
N SER A 81 -6.86 -4.43 0.40
CA SER A 81 -5.78 -5.11 1.11
C SER A 81 -4.48 -4.32 1.07
N CYS A 82 -3.45 -4.82 1.78
CA CYS A 82 -2.08 -4.35 1.67
C CYS A 82 -1.15 -5.49 1.26
N LEU A 83 -0.07 -5.15 0.56
CA LEU A 83 1.01 -6.07 0.23
C LEU A 83 2.32 -5.52 0.78
N LEU A 84 2.99 -6.31 1.63
CA LEU A 84 4.34 -6.02 2.12
C LEU A 84 5.30 -7.12 1.69
N PRO A 85 6.47 -6.79 1.09
CA PRO A 85 7.43 -7.79 0.63
C PRO A 85 7.83 -8.78 1.73
N GLY A 86 7.59 -10.08 1.49
CA GLY A 86 7.92 -11.14 2.45
C GLY A 86 6.90 -11.34 3.58
N TYR A 87 5.80 -10.58 3.61
CA TYR A 87 4.76 -10.65 4.65
C TYR A 87 3.33 -10.65 4.06
N PRO A 88 2.96 -11.62 3.20
CA PRO A 88 1.63 -11.69 2.56
C PRO A 88 0.47 -11.98 3.53
N GLN A 89 0.78 -12.43 4.75
CA GLN A 89 -0.19 -12.75 5.78
C GLN A 89 -0.73 -11.52 6.52
N ILE A 90 -0.07 -10.36 6.40
CA ILE A 90 -0.51 -9.14 7.08
C ILE A 90 -1.87 -8.71 6.51
N ARG A 91 -2.78 -8.32 7.39
CA ARG A 91 -4.09 -7.75 7.06
C ARG A 91 -4.15 -6.31 7.52
N LEU A 92 -4.95 -5.49 6.84
CA LEU A 92 -5.09 -4.06 7.16
C LEU A 92 -5.98 -3.79 8.38
N PHE A 93 -7.04 -4.58 8.59
CA PHE A 93 -8.14 -4.25 9.50
C PHE A 93 -8.23 -5.20 10.70
N GLU A 94 -7.11 -5.63 11.26
CA GLU A 94 -7.06 -6.36 12.53
C GLU A 94 -6.61 -5.42 13.65
N ALA A 95 -6.98 -5.74 14.89
CA ALA A 95 -6.73 -4.90 16.06
C ALA A 95 -5.25 -4.50 16.24
N THR A 96 -4.31 -5.33 15.78
CA THR A 96 -2.85 -5.11 15.90
C THR A 96 -2.17 -4.88 14.55
N SER A 97 -2.94 -4.67 13.49
CA SER A 97 -2.44 -4.51 12.12
C SER A 97 -1.44 -3.37 12.01
N TRP A 98 -1.76 -2.19 12.55
CA TRP A 98 -0.91 -1.01 12.40
C TRP A 98 0.45 -1.16 13.06
N ASP A 99 0.53 -1.67 14.29
CA ASP A 99 1.82 -1.93 14.94
C ASP A 99 2.66 -2.92 14.12
N THR A 100 2.03 -4.01 13.66
CA THR A 100 2.69 -5.04 12.84
C THR A 100 3.17 -4.48 11.51
N ILE A 101 2.36 -3.66 10.83
CA ILE A 101 2.70 -2.98 9.58
C ILE A 101 3.89 -2.04 9.81
N TRP A 102 3.85 -1.19 10.84
CA TRP A 102 4.90 -0.22 11.10
C TRP A 102 6.23 -0.89 11.47
N ARG A 103 6.19 -1.94 12.28
CA ARG A 103 7.37 -2.73 12.61
C ARG A 103 7.96 -3.40 11.38
N THR A 104 7.11 -3.97 10.52
CA THR A 104 7.50 -4.59 9.26
C THR A 104 8.12 -3.58 8.29
N ILE A 105 7.47 -2.42 8.06
CA ILE A 105 8.00 -1.34 7.22
C ILE A 105 9.35 -0.86 7.77
N SER A 106 9.45 -0.67 9.10
CA SER A 106 10.68 -0.22 9.73
C SER A 106 11.82 -1.23 9.55
N TYR A 107 11.52 -2.53 9.65
CA TYR A 107 12.48 -3.60 9.39
C TYR A 107 12.92 -3.61 7.92
N LEU A 108 11.97 -3.64 6.99
CA LEU A 108 12.24 -3.66 5.55
C LEU A 108 13.04 -2.44 5.09
N LYS A 109 12.76 -1.26 5.63
CA LYS A 109 13.56 -0.04 5.35
C LYS A 109 15.00 -0.18 5.82
N ARG A 110 15.23 -0.70 7.03
CA ARG A 110 16.59 -0.90 7.56
C ARG A 110 17.38 -1.95 6.79
N THR A 111 16.71 -2.99 6.32
CA THR A 111 17.36 -4.06 5.56
C THR A 111 17.33 -3.83 4.05
N GLN A 112 16.82 -2.69 3.58
CA GLN A 112 16.60 -2.39 2.17
C GLN A 112 15.88 -3.54 1.43
N CYS A 113 14.90 -4.15 2.07
CA CYS A 113 14.13 -5.32 1.61
C CYS A 113 14.92 -6.63 1.46
N PHE A 114 16.17 -6.72 1.93
CA PHE A 114 16.94 -7.95 1.92
C PHE A 114 16.75 -8.77 3.21
N ARG A 115 16.87 -10.10 3.11
CA ARG A 115 16.96 -11.01 4.27
C ARG A 115 18.39 -11.00 4.82
N ILE A 116 18.73 -9.97 5.58
CA ILE A 116 19.99 -9.87 6.32
C ILE A 116 19.70 -9.84 7.83
N PRO A 117 20.67 -10.22 8.70
CA PRO A 117 20.55 -10.00 10.15
C PRO A 117 20.17 -8.55 10.43
N ASP A 118 19.20 -8.33 11.33
CA ASP A 118 18.75 -6.98 11.65
C ASP A 118 19.93 -6.19 12.24
N PRO A 119 20.36 -5.07 11.62
CA PRO A 119 21.49 -4.29 12.12
C PRO A 119 21.32 -3.82 13.57
N LYS A 120 20.07 -3.71 14.06
CA LYS A 120 19.75 -3.37 15.46
C LYS A 120 20.08 -4.47 16.48
N ARG A 121 20.35 -5.70 16.03
CA ARG A 121 20.59 -6.86 16.90
C ARG A 121 22.02 -7.40 16.83
N THR A 122 22.86 -6.78 16.00
CA THR A 122 24.27 -7.16 15.79
C THR A 122 25.26 -6.19 16.43
N THR A 123 24.77 -5.10 17.03
CA THR A 123 25.49 -4.15 17.88
C THR A 123 25.02 -4.28 19.31
#